data_AF-A0AAV3NSU6-F1
#
_entry.id   AF-A0AAV3NSU6-F1
#
_cell.length_a   1.000
_cell.length_b   1.000
_cell.length_c   1.000
_cell.angle_alpha   90.00
_cell.angle_beta   90.00
_cell.angle_gamma   90.00
#
_symmetry.space_group_name_H-M   'P 1'
#
loop_
_entity.id
_entity.type
_entity.pdbx_description
1 polymer ?
#
loop_
_entity_poly.entity_id
_entity_poly.type
_entity_poly.pdbx_seq_one_letter_code
_entity_poly.pdbx_strand_id
1 'polypeptide(L)' 'MGSDACKKFVLGVDIGSSTVARGVVSLVLGYLNNLVIEMAFLVQANTPEELPEYLLGTCRLNHLDAAKAVLLKS' A
#
# COMPACT_ATOMS: atom_id res chain seq x y z
N MET A 1 -36.46 5.97 -1.12
CA MET A 1 -35.42 5.23 -0.37
C MET A 1 -34.24 5.05 -1.28
N GLY A 2 -33.24 5.91 -1.13
CA GLY A 2 -32.02 5.90 -1.95
C GLY A 2 -31.11 4.76 -1.51
N SER A 3 -30.66 3.97 -2.48
CA SER A 3 -29.67 2.92 -2.32
C SER A 3 -28.28 3.52 -2.57
N ASP A 4 -27.58 3.91 -1.51
CA ASP A 4 -26.17 4.29 -1.55
C ASP A 4 -25.32 3.04 -1.81
N ALA A 5 -25.02 2.78 -3.08
CA ALA A 5 -24.11 1.72 -3.48
C ALA A 5 -22.67 2.11 -3.10
N CYS A 6 -22.13 1.49 -2.05
CA CYS A 6 -20.72 1.62 -1.69
C CYS A 6 -19.84 1.04 -2.81
N LYS A 7 -19.26 1.90 -3.66
CA LYS A 7 -18.27 1.51 -4.67
C LYS A 7 -16.98 1.10 -3.96
N LYS A 8 -16.61 -0.17 -4.10
CA LYS A 8 -15.34 -0.72 -3.61
C LYS A 8 -14.25 -0.55 -4.68
N PHE A 9 -13.17 0.14 -4.35
CA PHE A 9 -11.95 0.18 -5.14
C PHE A 9 -11.00 -0.92 -4.65
N VAL A 10 -10.37 -1.67 -5.56
CA VAL A 10 -9.39 -2.72 -5.25
C VAL A 10 -8.07 -2.34 -5.89
N LEU A 11 -7.02 -2.25 -5.08
CA LEU A 11 -5.65 -1.96 -5.51
C LEU A 11 -4.77 -3.19 -5.25
N GLY A 12 -4.06 -3.65 -6.27
CA GLY A 12 -3.03 -4.68 -6.15
C GLY A 12 -1.64 -4.06 -6.28
N VAL A 13 -0.75 -4.35 -5.33
CA VAL A 13 0.64 -3.86 -5.34
C VAL A 13 1.56 -5.08 -5.24
N ASP A 14 2.40 -5.30 -6.26
CA ASP A 14 3.43 -6.35 -6.23
C ASP A 14 4.76 -5.78 -5.76
N ILE A 15 5.22 -6.25 -4.60
CA ILE A 15 6.50 -5.89 -4.00
C ILE A 15 7.53 -7.01 -4.23
N GLY A 16 7.09 -8.22 -4.56
CA GLY A 16 7.91 -9.42 -4.67
C GLY A 16 8.79 -9.48 -5.92
N SER A 17 8.43 -8.77 -6.98
CA SER A 17 9.24 -8.70 -8.21
C SER A 17 10.54 -7.91 -8.05
N SER A 18 10.62 -6.99 -7.07
CA SER A 18 11.85 -6.23 -6.79
C SER A 18 12.76 -7.00 -5.83
N THR A 19 13.99 -7.29 -6.25
CA THR A 19 15.01 -7.94 -5.40
C THR A 19 15.35 -7.10 -4.17
N VAL A 20 15.44 -5.79 -4.33
CA VAL A 20 15.70 -4.87 -3.21
C VAL A 20 14.51 -4.83 -2.26
N ALA A 21 13.29 -4.71 -2.79
CA ALA A 21 12.09 -4.63 -1.96
C ALA A 21 11.82 -5.93 -1.21
N ARG A 22 12.09 -7.10 -1.81
CA ARG A 22 12.05 -8.39 -1.11
C ARG A 22 12.98 -8.43 0.10
N GLY A 23 14.20 -7.91 -0.02
CA GLY A 23 15.14 -7.83 1.09
C GLY A 23 14.61 -6.97 2.24
N VAL A 24 14.06 -5.80 1.91
CA VAL A 24 13.47 -4.88 2.90
C VAL A 24 12.23 -5.51 3.58
N VAL A 25 11.31 -6.09 2.81
CA VAL A 25 10.12 -6.75 3.35
C VAL A 25 10.50 -7.91 4.26
N SER A 26 11.47 -8.74 3.89
CA SER A 26 11.95 -9.85 4.74
C SER A 26 12.48 -9.37 6.09
N LEU A 27 13.22 -8.26 6.12
CA LEU A 27 13.71 -7.65 7.36
C LEU A 27 12.56 -7.12 8.21
N VAL A 28 11.60 -6.45 7.59
CA VAL A 28 10.53 -5.74 8.29
C VAL A 28 9.41 -6.69 8.76
N LEU A 29 9.19 -7.81 8.07
CA LEU A 29 8.17 -8.83 8.39
C LEU A 29 8.22 -9.29 9.86
N GLY A 30 9.41 -9.44 10.44
CA GLY A 30 9.59 -9.82 11.85
C GLY A 30 9.14 -8.76 12.87
N TYR A 31 9.02 -7.50 12.44
CA TYR A 31 8.70 -6.37 13.30
C TYR A 31 7.31 -5.76 13.05
N LEU A 32 6.59 -6.22 12.02
CA LEU A 32 5.30 -5.64 11.60
C LEU A 32 4.25 -5.55 12.72
N ASN A 33 4.28 -6.48 13.68
CA ASN A 33 3.34 -6.48 14.81
C ASN A 33 3.51 -5.26 15.72
N ASN A 34 4.69 -4.64 15.77
CA ASN A 34 4.99 -3.47 16.59
C ASN A 34 5.33 -2.23 15.75
N LEU A 35 5.28 -2.34 14.42
CA LEU A 35 5.60 -1.26 13.51
C LEU A 35 4.34 -0.51 13.09
N VAL A 36 4.42 0.82 13.14
CA VAL A 36 3.48 1.73 12.50
C VAL A 36 4.05 2.11 11.14
N ILE A 37 3.31 1.80 10.07
CA ILE A 37 3.69 2.14 8.69
C ILE A 37 2.75 3.22 8.19
N GLU A 38 3.30 4.33 7.72
CA GLU A 38 2.55 5.36 7.02
C GLU A 38 2.85 5.27 5.52
N MET A 39 1.80 5.20 4.71
CA MET A 39 1.90 5.17 3.25
C MET A 39 1.12 6.33 2.66
N ALA A 40 1.69 6.92 1.61
CA ALA A 40 1.11 8.00 0.85
C ALA A 40 0.93 7.53 -0.60
N PHE A 41 -0.25 7.78 -1.17
CA PHE A 41 -0.54 7.48 -2.57
C PHE A 41 -0.46 8.77 -3.37
N LEU A 42 0.48 8.84 -4.30
CA LEU A 42 0.68 10.01 -5.14
C LEU A 42 0.43 9.65 -6.61
N VAL A 43 -0.03 10.63 -7.39
CA VAL A 43 0.03 10.56 -8.85
C VAL A 43 1.44 10.94 -9.28
N GLN A 44 2.14 9.99 -9.92
CA GLN A 44 3.49 10.21 -10.43
C GLN A 44 3.50 11.34 -11.46
N ALA A 45 4.36 12.34 -11.24
CA ALA A 45 4.69 13.35 -12.23
C ALA A 45 5.86 12.84 -13.07
N ASN A 46 5.75 12.91 -14.40
CA ASN A 46 6.80 12.47 -15.31
C ASN A 46 7.63 13.63 -15.87
N THR A 47 7.11 14.86 -15.80
CA THR A 47 7.81 16.06 -16.26
C THR A 47 7.85 17.17 -15.18
N PRO A 48 8.83 18.09 -15.24
CA PRO A 48 8.96 19.16 -14.25
C PRO A 48 7.75 20.09 -14.16
N GLU A 49 6.99 20.23 -15.24
CA GLU A 49 5.79 21.07 -15.31
C GLU A 49 4.60 20.45 -14.57
N GLU A 50 4.64 19.14 -14.32
CA GLU A 50 3.61 18.38 -13.60
C GLU A 50 3.84 18.38 -12.07
N LEU A 51 4.86 19.09 -11.58
CA LEU A 51 5.17 19.19 -10.15
C LEU A 51 4.36 20.30 -9.43
N PRO A 52 4.02 20.11 -8.15
CA PRO A 52 4.32 18.94 -7.33
C PRO A 52 3.35 17.76 -7.60
N GLU A 53 3.85 16.54 -7.37
CA GLU A 53 3.02 15.32 -7.38
C GLU A 53 1.82 15.48 -6.44
N TYR A 54 0.63 15.10 -6.90
CA TYR A 54 -0.59 15.24 -6.11
C TYR A 54 -0.80 14.03 -5.19
N LEU A 55 -0.82 14.30 -3.88
CA LEU A 55 -1.17 13.33 -2.85
C LEU A 55 -2.67 13.01 -2.90
N LEU A 56 -3.00 11.80 -3.33
CA LEU A 56 -4.37 11.30 -3.34
C LEU A 56 -4.87 10.97 -1.93
N GLY A 57 -3.96 10.59 -1.04
CA GLY A 57 -4.28 10.32 0.34
C GLY A 57 -3.17 9.55 1.04
N THR A 58 -3.34 9.40 2.35
CA THR A 58 -2.43 8.61 3.18
C THR A 58 -3.21 7.54 3.91
N CYS A 59 -2.53 6.45 4.27
CA CYS A 59 -3.05 5.47 5.18
C CYS A 59 -1.99 5.10 6.21
N ARG A 60 -2.45 4.73 7.41
CA ARG A 60 -1.60 4.22 8.47
C ARG A 60 -1.96 2.76 8.70
N LEU A 61 -0.97 1.88 8.59
CA LEU A 61 -1.07 0.48 8.98
C LEU A 61 -0.42 0.30 10.35
N ASN A 62 -1.12 -0.33 11.27
CA ASN A 62 -0.63 -0.63 12.61
C ASN A 62 -0.83 -2.12 12.89
N HIS A 63 0.11 -2.73 13.60
CA HIS A 63 0.02 -4.13 14.06
C HIS A 63 -0.29 -5.10 12.90
N LEU A 64 0.46 -4.97 11.81
CA LEU A 64 0.22 -5.77 10.62
C LEU A 64 0.69 -7.22 10.87
N ASP A 65 -0.25 -8.17 10.84
CA ASP A 65 0.05 -9.58 11.06
C ASP A 65 0.08 -10.33 9.72
N ALA A 66 1.29 -10.56 9.21
CA ALA A 66 1.48 -11.27 7.94
C ALA A 66 0.99 -12.72 7.99
N ALA A 67 0.89 -13.35 9.17
CA ALA A 67 0.38 -14.72 9.29
C ALA A 67 -1.14 -14.80 9.05
N LYS A 68 -1.87 -13.68 9.19
CA LYS A 68 -3.31 -13.58 8.87
C LYS A 68 -3.57 -13.18 7.42
N ALA A 69 -2.54 -12.95 6.61
CA ALA A 69 -2.71 -12.55 5.22
C ALA A 69 -3.45 -13.63 4.42
N VAL A 70 -4.46 -13.22 3.65
CA VAL A 70 -5.17 -14.12 2.74
C VAL A 70 -4.50 -14.07 1.38
N LEU A 71 -4.18 -15.25 0.85
CA LEU A 71 -3.67 -15.40 -0.50
C LEU A 71 -4.78 -15.01 -1.48
N LEU A 72 -4.58 -13.90 -2.20
CA LEU A 72 -5.50 -13.52 -3.27
C LEU A 72 -5.34 -14.51 -4.42
N LYS A 73 -6.41 -15.26 -4.68
CA LYS A 73 -6.49 -16.13 -5.85
C LYS A 73 -6.76 -15.24 -7.07
N SER A 74 -5.81 -15.20 -8.00
CA SER A 74 -5.97 -14.57 -9.32
C SER A 74 -6.98 -15.31 -10.17
#